data_AF-A0AAV9ZEJ9-F1
#
_entry.id   AF-A0AAV9ZEJ9-F1
#
_cell.length_a   1.000
_cell.length_b   1.000
_cell.length_c   1.000
_cell.angle_alpha   90.00
_cell.angle_beta   90.00
_cell.angle_gamma   90.00
#
_symmetry.space_group_name_H-M   'P 1'
#
loop_
_entity.id
_entity.type
_entity.pdbx_description
1 polymer ?
#
loop_
_entity_poly.entity_id
_entity_poly.type
_entity_poly.pdbx_seq_one_letter_code
_entity_poly.pdbx_strand_id
1 'polypeptide(L)'
;MSDTTASKKAAIVALKEARFSNRAVAEKENVAPSTVSRINNRYGPTHHFDAKTFRPSRRRKMDDRDIRTALRMLSSGQAKNVADLQRRFFPHLHVDTIKARLREHGLGAYVRQSKPLL
;
A
#
# COMPACT_ATOMS: atom_id res chain seq x y z
N MET A 1 10.25 15.23 0.70
CA MET A 1 11.55 14.76 1.21
C MET A 1 12.28 14.15 0.04
N SER A 2 13.42 14.73 -0.37
CA SER A 2 14.29 14.12 -1.37
C SER A 2 14.84 12.81 -0.78
N ASP A 3 14.50 11.68 -1.41
CA ASP A 3 15.04 10.38 -0.99
C ASP A 3 16.54 10.36 -1.30
N THR A 4 17.36 10.35 -0.24
CA THR A 4 18.82 10.18 -0.38
C THR A 4 19.10 8.89 -1.13
N THR A 5 19.93 8.97 -2.18
CA THR A 5 20.29 7.81 -3.01
C THR A 5 20.97 6.73 -2.17
N ALA A 6 20.84 5.47 -2.57
CA ALA A 6 21.43 4.34 -1.86
C ALA A 6 22.94 4.52 -1.65
N SER A 7 23.66 5.00 -2.68
CA SER A 7 25.10 5.30 -2.63
C SER A 7 25.46 6.31 -1.55
N LYS A 8 24.68 7.40 -1.41
CA LYS A 8 24.90 8.40 -0.34
C LYS A 8 24.64 7.81 1.05
N LYS A 9 23.64 6.94 1.20
CA LYS A 9 23.38 6.26 2.49
C LYS A 9 24.55 5.35 2.87
N ALA A 10 25.09 4.59 1.91
CA ALA A 10 26.27 3.76 2.13
C ALA A 10 27.50 4.60 2.53
N ALA A 11 27.74 5.72 1.86
CA ALA A 11 28.82 6.65 2.21
C ALA A 11 28.66 7.22 3.63
N ILE A 12 27.43 7.62 4.00
CA ILE A 12 27.11 8.09 5.36
C ILE A 12 27.43 7.01 6.40
N VAL A 13 27.03 5.75 6.16
CA VAL A 13 27.31 4.64 7.08
C VAL A 13 28.81 4.40 7.21
N ALA A 14 29.55 4.34 6.09
CA ALA A 14 31.00 4.15 6.10
C ALA A 14 31.72 5.26 6.89
N LEU A 15 31.32 6.51 6.72
CA LEU A 15 31.88 7.63 7.49
C LEU A 15 31.50 7.58 8.98
N LYS A 16 30.31 7.07 9.31
CA LYS A 16 29.90 6.87 10.70
C LYS A 16 30.66 5.73 11.38
N GLU A 17 30.96 4.65 10.66
CA GLU A 17 31.83 3.56 11.12
C GLU A 17 33.26 4.06 11.36
N ALA A 18 33.75 4.94 10.50
CA ALA A 18 35.01 5.69 10.68
C ALA A 18 34.95 6.79 11.76
N ARG A 19 33.91 6.80 12.61
CA ARG A 19 33.72 7.69 13.78
C ARG A 19 33.63 9.18 13.49
N PHE A 20 33.30 9.59 12.27
CA PHE A 20 33.06 11.01 11.97
C PHE A 20 31.82 11.54 12.70
N SER A 21 31.87 12.84 13.03
CA SER A 21 30.74 13.56 13.63
C SER A 21 29.61 13.75 12.61
N ASN A 22 28.35 13.83 13.08
CA ASN A 22 27.20 13.97 12.18
C ASN A 22 27.26 15.27 11.35
N ARG A 23 27.87 16.33 11.88
CA ARG A 23 28.06 17.60 11.16
C ARG A 23 29.08 17.45 10.02
N ALA A 24 30.21 16.80 10.27
CA ALA A 24 31.23 16.56 9.24
C ALA A 24 30.71 15.68 8.10
N VAL A 25 29.93 14.62 8.44
CA VAL A 25 29.30 13.76 7.43
C VAL A 25 28.26 14.52 6.60
N ALA A 26 27.46 15.37 7.26
CA ALA A 26 26.43 16.18 6.62
C ALA A 26 27.01 17.16 5.60
N GLU A 27 28.10 17.83 5.96
CA GLU A 27 28.84 18.74 5.09
C GLU A 27 29.44 18.00 3.88
N LYS A 28 30.12 16.87 4.12
CA LYS A 28 30.77 16.07 3.08
C LYS A 28 29.79 15.50 2.05
N GLU A 29 28.63 15.01 2.49
CA GLU A 29 27.63 14.38 1.63
C GLU A 29 26.55 15.36 1.13
N ASN A 30 26.65 16.63 1.53
CA ASN A 30 25.69 17.70 1.27
C ASN A 30 24.25 17.26 1.63
N VAL A 31 24.04 16.90 2.90
CA VAL A 31 22.74 16.47 3.45
C VAL A 31 22.50 17.14 4.81
N ALA A 32 21.24 17.25 5.22
CA ALA A 32 20.93 17.77 6.55
C ALA A 32 21.50 16.85 7.66
N PRO A 33 22.06 17.37 8.77
CA PRO A 33 22.54 16.56 9.90
C PRO A 33 21.47 15.63 10.49
N SER A 34 20.19 16.03 10.42
CA SER A 34 19.08 15.19 10.85
C SER A 34 18.91 13.93 9.96
N THR A 35 19.26 14.02 8.68
CA THR A 35 19.24 12.88 7.74
C THR A 35 20.33 11.88 8.08
N VAL A 36 21.54 12.34 8.41
CA VAL A 36 22.65 11.49 8.88
C VAL A 36 22.23 10.70 10.12
N SER A 37 21.66 11.38 11.12
CA SER A 37 21.19 10.73 12.35
C SER A 37 20.12 9.67 12.07
N ARG A 38 19.11 9.98 11.25
CA ARG A 38 18.05 9.02 10.88
C ARG A 38 18.60 7.79 10.15
N ILE A 39 19.56 7.97 9.23
CA ILE A 39 20.17 6.86 8.50
C ILE A 39 20.98 5.97 9.45
N ASN A 40 21.83 6.57 10.28
CA ASN A 40 22.66 5.83 11.24
C ASN A 40 21.81 5.05 12.25
N ASN A 41 20.76 5.67 12.78
CA ASN A 41 19.85 5.02 13.74
C ASN A 41 19.06 3.88 13.10
N ARG A 42 18.75 3.96 11.80
CA ARG A 42 18.11 2.86 11.05
C ARG A 42 19.10 1.73 10.76
N TYR A 43 20.34 2.07 10.42
CA TYR A 43 21.38 1.08 10.13
C TYR A 43 21.75 0.25 11.35
N GLY A 44 21.88 0.85 12.54
CA GLY A 44 22.26 0.16 13.77
C GLY A 44 21.54 -1.18 14.03
N PRO A 45 20.20 -1.24 14.06
CA PRO A 45 19.46 -2.48 14.31
C PRO A 45 19.29 -3.39 13.08
N THR A 46 19.34 -2.84 11.86
CA THR A 46 18.93 -3.57 10.65
C THR A 46 20.13 -3.98 9.77
N HIS A 47 21.28 -3.33 9.92
CA HIS A 47 22.47 -3.45 9.06
C HIS A 47 22.20 -3.29 7.55
N HIS A 48 21.04 -2.75 7.19
CA HIS A 48 20.65 -2.44 5.81
C HIS A 48 20.44 -0.93 5.67
N PHE A 49 21.23 -0.29 4.82
CA PHE A 49 21.17 1.16 4.59
C PHE A 49 20.04 1.56 3.64
N ASP A 50 19.56 0.64 2.81
CA ASP A 50 18.55 0.86 1.77
C ASP A 50 17.16 0.29 2.11
N ALA A 51 17.04 -0.45 3.21
CA ALA A 51 15.79 -1.06 3.64
C ALA A 51 14.65 -0.02 3.71
N LYS A 52 13.63 -0.26 2.88
CA LYS A 52 12.36 0.48 2.94
C LYS A 52 11.54 -0.11 4.08
N THR A 53 11.19 0.72 5.05
CA THR A 53 10.22 0.33 6.08
C THR A 53 8.89 0.05 5.40
N PHE A 54 8.40 -1.18 5.52
CA PHE A 54 7.04 -1.52 5.10
C PHE A 54 6.06 -0.63 5.87
N ARG A 55 5.28 0.17 5.13
CA ARG A 55 4.17 0.93 5.72
C ARG A 55 2.91 0.10 5.53
N PRO A 56 2.26 -0.37 6.61
CA PRO A 56 1.01 -1.09 6.47
C PRO A 56 0.00 -0.16 5.77
N SER A 57 -0.66 -0.69 4.74
CA SER A 57 -1.74 0.04 4.09
C SER A 57 -2.90 0.26 5.07
N ARG A 58 -3.64 1.35 4.89
CA ARG A 58 -4.87 1.58 5.65
C ARG A 58 -5.83 0.39 5.47
N ARG A 59 -6.46 -0.06 6.55
CA ARG A 59 -7.48 -1.12 6.51
C ARG A 59 -8.58 -0.74 5.51
N ARG A 60 -8.94 -1.69 4.66
CA ARG A 60 -9.99 -1.52 3.65
C ARG A 60 -11.36 -1.49 4.34
N LYS A 61 -12.31 -0.75 3.75
CA LYS A 61 -13.69 -0.66 4.29
C LYS A 61 -14.48 -1.97 4.16
N MET A 62 -14.08 -2.82 3.22
CA MET A 62 -14.68 -4.13 2.97
C MET A 62 -13.58 -5.18 3.07
N ASP A 63 -13.71 -6.07 4.05
CA ASP A 63 -12.73 -7.12 4.30
C ASP A 63 -12.95 -8.34 3.36
N ASP A 64 -12.11 -9.35 3.47
CA ASP A 64 -12.23 -10.53 2.61
C ASP A 64 -13.41 -11.44 3.01
N ARG A 65 -13.91 -11.33 4.25
CA ARG A 65 -15.08 -12.08 4.75
C ARG A 65 -16.36 -11.49 4.17
N ASP A 66 -16.47 -10.17 4.13
CA ASP A 66 -17.53 -9.41 3.47
C ASP A 66 -17.58 -9.77 1.99
N ILE A 67 -16.43 -9.93 1.34
CA ILE A 67 -16.35 -10.33 -0.06
C ILE A 67 -16.88 -11.75 -0.24
N ARG A 68 -16.44 -12.72 0.56
CA ARG A 68 -16.99 -14.10 0.48
C ARG A 68 -18.51 -14.12 0.68
N THR A 69 -19.01 -13.25 1.56
CA THR A 69 -20.44 -13.09 1.81
C THR A 69 -21.16 -12.50 0.60
N ALA A 70 -20.61 -11.44 0.02
CA ALA A 70 -21.10 -10.83 -1.21
C ALA A 70 -21.13 -11.82 -2.39
N LEU A 71 -20.07 -12.61 -2.56
CA LEU A 71 -19.98 -13.67 -3.56
C LEU A 71 -21.09 -14.71 -3.37
N ARG A 72 -21.29 -15.17 -2.13
CA ARG A 72 -22.35 -16.13 -1.81
C ARG A 72 -23.73 -15.58 -2.17
N MET A 73 -23.99 -14.30 -1.88
CA MET A 73 -25.28 -13.64 -2.16
C MET A 73 -25.54 -13.45 -3.65
N LEU A 74 -24.50 -13.18 -4.43
CA LEU A 74 -24.58 -13.13 -5.89
C LEU A 74 -24.83 -14.53 -6.47
N SER A 75 -24.09 -15.54 -6.02
CA SER A 75 -24.24 -16.92 -6.49
C SER A 75 -25.57 -17.55 -6.10
N SER A 76 -26.12 -17.22 -4.92
CA SER A 76 -27.44 -17.69 -4.47
C SER A 76 -28.61 -16.95 -5.12
N GLY A 77 -28.34 -15.92 -5.92
CA GLY A 77 -29.37 -15.08 -6.54
C GLY A 77 -30.09 -14.15 -5.56
N GLN A 78 -29.64 -14.04 -4.31
CA GLN A 78 -30.21 -13.13 -3.31
C GLN A 78 -29.95 -11.65 -3.63
N ALA A 79 -28.91 -11.36 -4.41
CA ALA A 79 -28.65 -10.06 -5.01
C ALA A 79 -28.47 -10.20 -6.52
N LYS A 80 -29.19 -9.39 -7.30
CA LYS A 80 -29.10 -9.43 -8.78
C LYS A 80 -27.94 -8.63 -9.34
N ASN A 81 -27.55 -7.55 -8.65
CA ASN A 81 -26.50 -6.64 -9.07
C ASN A 81 -25.82 -5.98 -7.85
N VAL A 82 -24.74 -5.26 -8.09
CA VAL A 82 -23.97 -4.62 -7.01
C VAL A 82 -24.77 -3.53 -6.28
N ALA A 83 -25.72 -2.86 -6.94
CA ALA A 83 -26.57 -1.86 -6.29
C ALA A 83 -27.55 -2.51 -5.31
N ASP A 84 -28.12 -3.65 -5.67
CA ASP A 84 -28.99 -4.45 -4.81
C ASP A 84 -28.21 -5.06 -3.63
N LEU A 85 -27.00 -5.56 -3.91
CA LEU A 85 -26.07 -6.03 -2.89
C LEU A 85 -25.73 -4.91 -1.88
N GLN A 86 -25.46 -3.70 -2.36
CA GLN A 86 -25.19 -2.54 -1.52
C GLN A 86 -26.39 -2.18 -0.63
N ARG A 87 -27.58 -2.04 -1.22
CA ARG A 87 -28.79 -1.65 -0.49
C ARG A 87 -29.17 -2.66 0.60
N ARG A 88 -29.05 -3.96 0.31
CA ARG A 88 -29.50 -5.03 1.21
C ARG A 88 -28.49 -5.39 2.29
N PHE A 89 -27.20 -5.41 1.97
CA PHE A 89 -26.19 -6.05 2.83
C PHE A 89 -25.04 -5.13 3.23
N PHE A 90 -24.75 -4.09 2.43
CA PHE A 90 -23.65 -3.17 2.68
C PHE A 90 -24.07 -1.70 2.56
N PRO A 91 -25.11 -1.23 3.29
CA PRO A 91 -25.66 0.12 3.12
C PRO A 91 -24.65 1.23 3.49
N HIS A 92 -23.70 0.90 4.35
CA HIS A 92 -22.62 1.79 4.79
C HIS A 92 -21.47 1.93 3.78
N LEU A 93 -21.45 1.09 2.72
CA LEU A 93 -20.42 1.13 1.69
C LEU A 93 -20.94 1.82 0.43
N HIS A 94 -20.05 2.56 -0.24
CA HIS A 94 -20.35 3.10 -1.55
C HIS A 94 -20.32 1.96 -2.59
N VAL A 95 -21.23 2.02 -3.57
CA VAL A 95 -21.34 1.01 -4.65
C VAL A 95 -20.00 0.79 -5.35
N ASP A 96 -19.23 1.85 -5.59
CA ASP A 96 -17.94 1.73 -6.26
C ASP A 96 -16.86 1.06 -5.41
N THR A 97 -16.96 1.14 -4.07
CA THR A 97 -16.06 0.40 -3.18
C THR A 97 -16.30 -1.10 -3.35
N ILE A 98 -17.57 -1.51 -3.43
CA ILE A 98 -17.95 -2.91 -3.63
C ILE A 98 -17.51 -3.37 -5.02
N LYS A 99 -17.74 -2.59 -6.07
CA LYS A 99 -17.27 -2.91 -7.44
C LYS A 99 -15.76 -3.08 -7.50
N ALA A 100 -14.99 -2.16 -6.92
CA ALA A 100 -13.53 -2.23 -6.91
C ALA A 100 -13.06 -3.52 -6.22
N ARG A 101 -13.64 -3.84 -5.06
CA ARG A 101 -13.28 -5.05 -4.33
C ARG A 101 -13.68 -6.33 -5.06
N LEU A 102 -14.88 -6.39 -5.66
CA LEU A 102 -15.27 -7.55 -6.47
C LEU A 102 -14.34 -7.74 -7.68
N ARG A 103 -13.91 -6.66 -8.34
CA ARG A 103 -12.93 -6.71 -9.45
C ARG A 103 -11.57 -7.24 -9.02
N GLU A 104 -11.05 -6.79 -7.88
CA GLU A 104 -9.79 -7.30 -7.33
C GLU A 104 -9.83 -8.82 -7.08
N HIS A 105 -11.01 -9.36 -6.81
CA HIS A 105 -11.24 -10.79 -6.59
C HIS A 105 -11.74 -11.54 -7.85
N GLY A 106 -11.54 -10.96 -9.04
CA GLY A 106 -11.81 -11.62 -10.32
C GLY A 106 -13.27 -11.54 -10.80
N LEU A 107 -14.17 -10.90 -10.04
CA LEU A 107 -15.51 -10.57 -10.51
C LEU A 107 -15.51 -9.22 -11.23
N GLY A 108 -14.89 -9.21 -12.41
CA GLY A 108 -15.15 -8.18 -13.40
C GLY A 108 -16.61 -8.26 -13.81
N ALA A 109 -17.36 -7.16 -13.65
CA ALA A 109 -18.73 -7.05 -14.13
C ALA A 109 -18.74 -7.07 -15.67
N TYR A 110 -18.63 -8.25 -16.26
CA TYR A 110 -18.89 -8.47 -17.67
C TYR A 110 -20.38 -8.78 -17.81
N VAL A 111 -21.15 -7.81 -18.30
CA VAL A 111 -22.51 -8.07 -18.74
C VAL A 111 -22.39 -8.75 -20.09
N ARG A 112 -22.55 -10.09 -20.14
CA ARG A 112 -22.71 -10.81 -21.40
C ARG A 112 -23.98 -10.27 -22.07
N GLN A 113 -23.82 -9.55 -23.19
CA GLN A 113 -24.95 -9.07 -23.98
C GLN A 113 -25.80 -10.30 -24.35
N SER A 114 -27.02 -10.40 -23.81
CA SER A 114 -27.89 -11.57 -24.05
C SER A 114 -28.64 -11.50 -25.38
N LYS A 115 -28.45 -10.43 -26.16
CA LYS A 115 -29.11 -10.22 -27.44
C LYS A 115 -28.07 -9.81 -28.48
N PRO A 116 -27.99 -10.48 -29.64
CA PRO A 116 -27.26 -9.96 -30.79
C PRO A 116 -27.87 -8.62 -31.22
N LEU A 117 -27.03 -7.69 -31.67
CA LEU A 117 -27.49 -6.51 -32.40
C LEU A 117 -27.96 -6.98 -33.78
N LEU A 118 -29.29 -7.06 -33.93
CA LEU A 118 -30.07 -7.36 -35.14
C LEU A 118 -30.00 -8.81 -35.63
#